data_AF-A0A3D5AC09-F1
#
_entry.id   AF-A0A3D5AC09-F1
#
_cell.length_a   1.000
_cell.length_b   1.000
_cell.length_c   1.000
_cell.angle_alpha   90.00
_cell.angle_beta   90.00
_cell.angle_gamma   90.00
#
_symmetry.space_group_name_H-M   'P 1'
#
loop_
_entity.id
_entity.type
_entity.pdbx_description
1 polymer ?
#
loop_
_entity_poly.entity_id
_entity_poly.type
_entity_poly.pdbx_seq_one_letter_code
_entity_poly.pdbx_strand_id
1 'polypeptide(L)' 'NTAHTTNLVPCILIDKDYKKVKDGKLGDIAPTILKLLKVEIPLQMDGQVLVED' A
#
# COMPACT_ATOMS: atom_id res chain seq x y z
N ASN A 1 18.42 7.21 -23.84
CA ASN A 1 18.09 6.56 -22.55
C ASN A 1 16.91 5.64 -22.79
N THR A 2 17.04 4.34 -22.50
CA THR A 2 16.01 3.30 -22.78
C THR A 2 15.79 2.36 -21.58
N ALA A 3 16.42 2.62 -20.43
CA ALA A 3 16.30 1.80 -19.23
C ALA A 3 15.20 2.34 -18.28
N HIS A 4 14.75 1.49 -17.36
CA HIS A 4 13.89 1.91 -16.24
C HIS A 4 14.63 2.86 -15.28
N THR A 5 13.88 3.58 -14.45
CA THR A 5 14.43 4.46 -13.42
C THR A 5 14.25 3.84 -12.03
N THR A 6 14.99 4.37 -11.05
CA THR A 6 14.83 4.04 -9.62
C THR A 6 14.07 5.14 -8.87
N ASN A 7 13.30 5.94 -9.60
CA ASN A 7 12.53 7.04 -9.01
C ASN A 7 11.41 6.46 -8.15
N LEU A 8 11.02 7.22 -7.11
CA LEU A 8 9.82 6.92 -6.35
C LEU A 8 8.58 6.96 -7.26
N VAL A 9 7.59 6.15 -6.91
CA VAL A 9 6.30 6.06 -7.62
C VAL A 9 5.20 6.71 -6.77
N PRO A 10 4.21 7.38 -7.40
CA PRO A 10 3.09 7.93 -6.67
C PRO A 10 2.18 6.82 -6.14
N CYS A 11 1.65 7.01 -4.93
CA CYS A 11 0.58 6.20 -4.35
C CYS A 11 -0.57 7.14 -3.96
N ILE A 12 -1.78 6.88 -4.48
CA ILE A 12 -2.94 7.76 -4.29
C ILE A 12 -4.04 6.96 -3.60
N LEU A 13 -4.47 7.44 -2.43
CA LEU A 13 -5.61 6.91 -1.69
C LEU A 13 -6.87 7.71 -2.02
N ILE A 14 -7.92 7.03 -2.47
CA ILE A 14 -9.24 7.62 -2.68
C ILE A 14 -10.23 6.86 -1.81
N ASP A 15 -10.53 7.42 -0.65
CA ASP A 15 -11.43 6.81 0.32
C ASP A 15 -12.20 7.85 1.15
N LYS A 16 -13.39 7.45 1.63
CA LYS A 16 -14.24 8.33 2.44
C LYS A 16 -13.80 8.38 3.90
N ASP A 17 -13.29 7.28 4.42
CA ASP A 17 -12.97 7.09 5.82
C ASP A 17 -11.46 7.30 6.03
N TYR A 18 -10.63 6.62 5.24
CA TYR A 18 -9.18 6.73 5.31
C TYR A 18 -8.67 8.01 4.66
N LYS A 19 -7.82 8.77 5.37
CA LYS A 19 -7.31 10.08 4.90
C LYS A 19 -5.81 10.14 4.69
N LYS A 20 -5.06 9.15 5.15
CA LYS A 20 -3.60 9.14 5.07
C LYS A 20 -3.10 7.81 4.53
N VAL A 21 -2.07 7.91 3.70
CA VAL A 21 -1.27 6.78 3.25
C VAL A 21 0.18 7.08 3.60
N LYS A 22 0.83 6.10 4.23
CA LYS A 22 2.24 6.20 4.63
C LYS A 22 3.16 5.82 3.48
N ASP A 23 4.41 6.28 3.57
CA ASP A 23 5.49 5.80 2.71
C ASP A 23 5.70 4.30 2.92
N GLY A 24 6.10 3.59 1.87
CA GLY A 24 6.27 2.15 1.91
C GLY A 24 6.95 1.57 0.67
N LYS A 25 6.88 0.25 0.55
CA LYS A 25 7.39 -0.53 -0.59
C LYS A 25 6.24 -1.20 -1.35
N LEU A 26 6.53 -1.72 -2.54
CA LEU A 26 5.52 -2.38 -3.38
C LEU A 26 4.83 -3.57 -2.69
N GLY A 27 5.53 -4.29 -1.81
CA GLY A 27 4.97 -5.41 -1.05
C GLY A 27 3.86 -5.01 -0.05
N ASP A 28 3.75 -3.73 0.27
CA ASP A 28 2.77 -3.21 1.24
C ASP A 28 1.38 -2.98 0.61
N ILE A 29 1.29 -3.00 -0.73
CA ILE A 29 0.05 -2.74 -1.47
C ILE A 29 -1.01 -3.81 -1.19
N ALA A 30 -0.65 -5.09 -1.27
CA ALA A 30 -1.61 -6.18 -1.08
C ALA A 30 -2.20 -6.22 0.35
N PRO A 31 -1.39 -6.18 1.44
CA PRO A 31 -1.90 -6.07 2.81
C PRO A 31 -2.80 -4.83 3.01
N THR A 32 -2.44 -3.70 2.40
CA THR A 32 -3.23 -2.46 2.47
C THR A 32 -4.61 -2.63 1.81
N ILE A 33 -4.68 -3.27 0.64
CA ILE A 33 -5.96 -3.55 -0.02
C ILE A 33 -6.82 -4.48 0.84
N LEU A 34 -6.25 -5.54 1.42
CA LEU A 34 -7.00 -6.46 2.29
C LEU A 34 -7.57 -5.75 3.52
N LYS A 35 -6.80 -4.83 4.14
CA LYS A 35 -7.28 -3.97 5.22
C LYS A 35 -8.49 -3.14 4.79
N LEU A 36 -8.43 -2.47 3.64
CA LEU A 36 -9.54 -1.67 3.11
C LEU A 36 -10.80 -2.51 2.83
N LEU A 37 -10.62 -3.76 2.38
CA LEU A 37 -11.70 -4.72 2.15
C LEU A 37 -12.22 -5.38 3.44
N LYS A 38 -11.60 -5.11 4.59
CA LYS A 38 -11.90 -5.75 5.89
C LYS A 38 -11.77 -7.28 5.83
N VAL A 39 -10.76 -7.76 5.12
CA VAL A 39 -10.39 -9.19 4.99
C VAL A 39 -9.15 -9.48 5.84
N GLU A 40 -9.08 -10.67 6.42
CA GLU A 40 -7.90 -11.10 7.18
C GLU A 40 -6.65 -11.17 6.30
N ILE A 41 -5.53 -10.67 6.83
CA ILE A 41 -4.24 -10.69 6.16
C ILE A 41 -3.54 -12.01 6.53
N PRO A 42 -3.14 -12.84 5.55
CA PRO A 42 -2.48 -14.10 5.83
C PRO A 42 -1.08 -13.89 6.42
N LEU A 43 -0.64 -14.82 7.27
CA LEU A 43 0.67 -14.75 7.97
C LEU A 43 1.87 -14.72 7.02
N GLN A 44 1.71 -15.22 5.80
CA GLN A 44 2.76 -15.25 4.77
C GLN A 44 3.01 -13.86 4.16
N MET A 45 2.09 -12.91 4.32
CA MET A 45 2.30 -11.53 3.88
C MET A 45 3.11 -10.77 4.93
N ASP A 46 4.33 -10.40 4.57
CA ASP A 46 5.28 -9.67 5.42
C ASP A 46 5.26 -8.15 5.20
N GLY A 47 4.43 -7.68 4.27
CA GLY A 47 4.21 -6.26 3.98
C GLY A 47 3.41 -5.55 5.09
N GLN A 48 3.61 -4.24 5.19
CA GLN A 48 2.93 -3.40 6.18
C GLN A 48 1.67 -2.78 5.57
N VAL A 49 0.68 -2.47 6.41
CA VAL A 49 -0.52 -1.74 5.99
C VAL A 49 -0.20 -0.25 5.96
N LEU A 50 -0.47 0.41 4.82
CA LEU A 50 -0.11 1.81 4.60
C LEU A 50 -1.19 2.81 5.02
N VAL A 51 -2.43 2.37 5.22
CA VAL A 51 -3.54 3.24 5.65
C VAL A 51 -3.63 3.33 7.18
N GLU A 52 -3.87 4.55 7.68
CA GLU A 52 -4.11 4.84 9.10
C GLU A 52 -5.56 5.28 9.30
N ASP A 53 -6.17 4.84 10.42
CA ASP A 53 -7.51 5.30 10.84
C ASP A 53 -7.53 6.80 11.18
#